data_AF-A0A6P0Q2W2-F1
#
_entry.id   AF-A0A6P0Q2W2-F1
#
_cell.length_a   1.000
_cell.length_b   1.000
_cell.length_c   1.000
_cell.angle_alpha   90.00
_cell.angle_beta   90.00
_cell.angle_gamma   90.00
#
_symmetry.space_group_name_H-M   'P 1'
#
loop_
_entity.id
_entity.type
_entity.pdbx_description
1 polymer ?
#
loop_
_entity_poly.entity_id
_entity_poly.type
_entity_poly.pdbx_seq_one_letter_code
_entity_poly.pdbx_strand_id
1 'polypeptide(L)'
;QARWCYRQTRGLYGQLEEEVKGFKELPRDPETRLEQLKQKLTEMPLKTFDYAGYLRDMEDHKTAIATNVSNYETWLTKISEYSLKYDNIEFLEDFLNQRTNLFQNQIQTNLNYLKPGQQLFDQMLGSIRGIVEIDQAERDRALEKALRDKEKADQAREKSLERWIASVGIGLGVSGISSQTDAKPLEAILIKLNPNVLIEKCPRAELQPCLTYTFWFVLFHVLVGVGFGAVTALILGRIMHRGGGNRE
;
A
#
# COMPACT_ATOMS: atom_id res chain seq x y z
N GLN A 1 -24.73 30.64 4.52
CA GLN A 1 -23.78 29.56 4.88
C GLN A 1 -24.45 28.19 5.03
N ALA A 2 -25.44 27.98 5.91
CA ALA A 2 -26.11 26.67 6.08
C ALA A 2 -26.61 25.98 4.79
N ARG A 3 -27.23 26.75 3.87
CA ARG A 3 -27.64 26.24 2.55
C ARG A 3 -26.47 25.83 1.65
N TRP A 4 -25.33 26.49 1.78
CA TRP A 4 -24.11 26.12 1.05
C TRP A 4 -23.55 24.82 1.61
N CYS A 5 -23.43 24.68 2.94
CA CYS A 5 -23.00 23.44 3.59
C CYS A 5 -23.91 22.28 3.14
N TYR A 6 -25.23 22.46 3.21
CA TYR A 6 -26.19 21.46 2.73
C TYR A 6 -25.92 21.01 1.28
N ARG A 7 -25.64 21.92 0.35
CA ARG A 7 -25.34 21.56 -1.04
C ARG A 7 -24.05 20.74 -1.15
N GLN A 8 -23.01 21.11 -0.40
CA GLN A 8 -21.77 20.34 -0.36
C GLN A 8 -21.99 18.94 0.25
N THR A 9 -22.65 18.87 1.41
CA THR A 9 -23.01 17.60 2.06
C THR A 9 -23.85 16.72 1.15
N ARG A 10 -24.82 17.28 0.42
CA ARG A 10 -25.67 16.52 -0.49
C ARG A 10 -24.90 16.02 -1.71
N GLY A 11 -23.98 16.81 -2.25
CA GLY A 11 -23.09 16.39 -3.33
C GLY A 11 -22.20 15.22 -2.92
N LEU A 12 -21.57 15.32 -1.75
CA LEU A 12 -20.74 14.25 -1.19
C LEU A 12 -21.57 13.00 -0.85
N TYR A 13 -22.78 13.17 -0.32
CA TYR A 13 -23.69 12.04 -0.08
C TYR A 13 -23.92 11.23 -1.35
N GLY A 14 -24.23 11.89 -2.47
CA GLY A 14 -24.47 11.20 -3.74
C GLY A 14 -23.25 10.41 -4.21
N GLN A 15 -22.07 11.03 -4.14
CA GLN A 15 -20.81 10.36 -4.50
C GLN A 15 -20.53 9.15 -3.59
N LEU A 16 -20.70 9.29 -2.28
CA LEU A 16 -20.48 8.20 -1.32
C LEU A 16 -21.53 7.09 -1.47
N GLU A 17 -22.76 7.42 -1.83
CA GLU A 17 -23.81 6.43 -2.11
C GLU A 17 -23.51 5.62 -3.40
N GLU A 18 -22.90 6.24 -4.42
CA GLU A 18 -22.38 5.53 -5.59
C GLU A 18 -21.26 4.56 -5.20
N GLU A 19 -20.36 4.96 -4.30
CA GLU A 19 -19.33 4.05 -3.76
C GLU A 19 -19.95 2.86 -3.03
N VAL A 20 -21.01 3.07 -2.25
CA VAL A 20 -21.76 1.99 -1.57
C VAL A 20 -22.37 1.02 -2.57
N LYS A 21 -22.89 1.50 -3.70
CA LYS A 21 -23.39 0.62 -4.77
C LYS A 21 -22.25 -0.17 -5.40
N GLY A 22 -21.14 0.49 -5.74
CA GLY A 22 -19.95 -0.17 -6.27
C GLY A 22 -19.36 -1.22 -5.33
N PHE A 23 -19.44 -1.01 -4.01
CA PHE A 23 -19.02 -1.99 -3.02
C PHE A 23 -19.89 -3.26 -3.02
N LYS A 24 -21.19 -3.15 -3.34
CA LYS A 24 -22.07 -4.33 -3.49
C LYS A 24 -21.81 -5.11 -4.78
N GLU A 25 -21.20 -4.47 -5.76
CA GLU A 25 -20.98 -4.99 -7.11
C GLU A 25 -19.51 -5.35 -7.38
N LEU A 26 -18.75 -5.67 -6.33
CA LEU A 26 -17.33 -6.00 -6.45
C LEU A 26 -17.07 -7.19 -7.40
N PRO A 27 -15.95 -7.15 -8.15
CA PRO A 27 -15.54 -8.27 -8.99
C PRO A 27 -15.39 -9.57 -8.20
N ARG A 28 -15.66 -10.70 -8.87
CA ARG A 28 -15.42 -12.04 -8.31
C ARG A 28 -13.94 -12.42 -8.28
N ASP A 29 -13.15 -11.83 -9.19
CA ASP A 29 -11.72 -12.06 -9.25
C ASP A 29 -11.03 -11.49 -8.00
N PRO A 30 -10.31 -12.31 -7.20
CA PRO A 30 -9.75 -11.88 -5.92
C PRO A 30 -8.70 -10.77 -6.03
N GLU A 31 -7.82 -10.80 -7.03
CA GLU A 31 -6.76 -9.80 -7.20
C GLU A 31 -7.34 -8.46 -7.62
N THR A 32 -8.20 -8.47 -8.63
CA THR A 32 -8.90 -7.26 -9.10
C THR A 32 -9.75 -6.66 -7.98
N ARG A 33 -10.46 -7.49 -7.21
CA ARG A 33 -11.27 -7.05 -6.07
C ARG A 33 -10.40 -6.38 -5.01
N LEU A 34 -9.27 -6.98 -4.64
CA LEU A 34 -8.37 -6.40 -3.64
C LEU A 34 -7.86 -5.02 -4.07
N GLU A 35 -7.40 -4.89 -5.31
CA GLU A 35 -6.85 -3.63 -5.79
C GLU A 35 -7.92 -2.52 -5.82
N GLN A 36 -9.15 -2.85 -6.23
CA GLN A 36 -10.27 -1.90 -6.14
C GLN A 36 -10.57 -1.49 -4.69
N LEU A 37 -10.53 -2.44 -3.75
CA LEU A 37 -10.75 -2.15 -2.33
C LEU A 37 -9.65 -1.25 -1.75
N LYS A 38 -8.39 -1.49 -2.08
CA LYS A 38 -7.26 -0.62 -1.69
C LYS A 38 -7.38 0.78 -2.28
N GLN A 39 -7.80 0.90 -3.54
CA GLN A 39 -8.06 2.18 -4.17
C GLN A 39 -9.16 2.95 -3.42
N LYS A 40 -10.27 2.29 -3.09
CA LYS A 40 -11.34 2.89 -2.28
C LYS A 40 -10.84 3.34 -0.91
N LEU A 41 -9.98 2.56 -0.22
CA LEU A 41 -9.36 2.99 1.05
C LEU A 41 -8.49 4.23 0.93
N THR A 42 -8.02 4.57 -0.27
CA THR A 42 -7.21 5.76 -0.50
C THR A 42 -8.09 6.99 -0.79
N GLU A 43 -9.15 6.82 -1.57
CA GLU A 43 -9.97 7.93 -2.07
C GLU A 43 -11.12 8.32 -1.15
N MET A 44 -11.76 7.34 -0.51
CA MET A 44 -12.97 7.55 0.27
C MET A 44 -12.79 8.27 1.62
N PRO A 45 -11.68 8.09 2.37
CA PRO A 45 -11.53 8.72 3.68
C PRO A 45 -11.66 10.24 3.63
N LEU A 46 -11.08 10.91 2.63
CA LEU A 46 -11.16 12.35 2.48
C LEU A 46 -12.62 12.80 2.25
N LYS A 47 -13.33 12.15 1.31
CA LYS A 47 -14.75 12.44 1.04
C LYS A 47 -15.62 12.27 2.30
N THR A 48 -15.36 11.21 3.08
CA THR A 48 -16.13 10.89 4.29
C THR A 48 -15.82 11.88 5.42
N PHE A 49 -14.57 12.33 5.52
CA PHE A 49 -14.15 13.37 6.46
C PHE A 49 -14.78 14.73 6.12
N ASP A 50 -14.73 15.15 4.86
CA ASP A 50 -15.37 16.39 4.39
C ASP A 50 -16.89 16.35 4.60
N TYR A 51 -17.50 15.20 4.33
CA TYR A 51 -18.92 14.96 4.58
C TYR A 51 -19.30 15.17 6.05
N ALA A 52 -18.54 14.59 6.98
CA ALA A 52 -18.72 14.79 8.42
C ALA A 52 -18.48 16.24 8.84
N GLY A 53 -17.49 16.91 8.23
CA GLY A 53 -17.21 18.33 8.44
C GLY A 53 -18.41 19.21 8.10
N TYR A 54 -19.01 19.04 6.92
CA TYR A 54 -20.17 19.84 6.55
C TYR A 54 -21.43 19.52 7.38
N LEU A 55 -21.60 18.27 7.83
CA LEU A 55 -22.67 17.93 8.78
C LEU A 55 -22.52 18.69 10.10
N ARG A 56 -21.30 18.72 10.66
CA ARG A 56 -20.98 19.51 11.86
C ARG A 56 -21.24 21.00 11.62
N ASP A 57 -20.77 21.56 10.51
CA ASP A 57 -20.96 22.98 10.20
C ASP A 57 -22.46 23.35 10.05
N MET A 58 -23.29 22.41 9.56
CA MET A 58 -24.75 22.58 9.54
C MET A 58 -25.34 22.63 10.95
N GLU A 59 -24.87 21.80 11.89
CA GLU A 59 -25.25 21.89 13.31
C GLU A 59 -24.81 23.22 13.93
N ASP A 60 -23.58 23.65 13.66
CA ASP A 60 -23.05 24.92 14.17
C ASP A 60 -23.92 26.10 13.70
N HIS A 61 -24.35 26.10 12.43
CA HIS A 61 -25.28 27.10 11.93
C HIS A 61 -26.66 27.03 12.57
N LYS A 62 -27.18 25.83 12.84
CA LYS A 62 -28.45 25.68 13.57
C LYS A 62 -28.34 26.27 14.98
N THR A 63 -27.26 25.95 15.69
CA THR A 63 -26.97 26.48 17.03
C THR A 63 -26.81 28.00 17.01
N ALA A 64 -26.08 28.55 16.05
CA ALA A 64 -25.92 29.99 15.90
C ALA A 64 -27.25 30.70 15.66
N ILE A 65 -28.16 30.12 14.86
CA ILE A 65 -29.51 30.66 14.68
C ILE A 65 -30.26 30.63 16.01
N ALA A 66 -30.23 29.51 16.76
CA ALA A 66 -30.90 29.41 18.06
C ALA A 66 -30.39 30.45 19.08
N THR A 67 -29.08 30.65 19.18
CA THR A 67 -28.49 31.70 20.03
C THR A 67 -28.94 33.09 19.60
N ASN A 68 -28.91 33.37 18.29
CA ASN A 68 -29.32 34.67 17.78
C ASN A 68 -30.82 34.92 17.95
N VAL A 69 -31.65 33.87 17.90
CA VAL A 69 -33.09 33.95 18.22
C VAL A 69 -33.31 34.42 19.64
N SER A 70 -32.63 33.82 20.62
CA SER A 70 -32.74 34.22 22.03
C SER A 70 -32.27 35.65 22.28
N ASN A 71 -31.16 36.05 21.64
CA ASN A 71 -30.68 37.44 21.70
C ASN A 71 -31.68 38.39 21.07
N TYR A 72 -32.22 38.05 19.90
CA TYR A 72 -33.18 38.85 19.18
C TYR A 72 -34.48 39.04 19.98
N GLU A 73 -35.00 37.97 20.59
CA GLU A 73 -36.18 38.02 21.47
C GLU A 73 -35.96 39.00 22.63
N THR A 74 -34.79 38.96 23.28
CA THR A 74 -34.44 39.90 24.35
C THR A 74 -34.47 41.35 23.88
N TRP A 75 -33.93 41.63 22.69
CA TRP A 75 -33.90 42.99 22.16
C TRP A 75 -35.26 43.44 21.64
N LEU A 76 -36.04 42.54 21.04
CA LEU A 76 -37.39 42.83 20.60
C LEU A 76 -38.26 43.24 21.78
N THR A 77 -38.21 42.50 22.90
CA THR A 77 -38.92 42.88 24.14
C THR A 77 -38.59 44.32 24.57
N LYS A 78 -37.30 44.68 24.57
CA LYS A 78 -36.88 46.06 24.90
C LYS A 78 -37.42 47.08 23.89
N ILE A 79 -37.37 46.79 22.60
CA ILE A 79 -37.93 47.67 21.57
C ILE A 79 -39.42 47.87 21.80
N SER A 80 -40.16 46.79 22.07
CA SER A 80 -41.59 46.83 22.36
C SER A 80 -41.90 47.68 23.61
N GLU A 81 -41.07 47.63 24.65
CA GLU A 81 -41.23 48.47 25.86
C GLU A 81 -41.10 49.97 25.58
N TYR A 82 -40.27 50.37 24.60
CA TYR A 82 -40.07 51.78 24.22
C TYR A 82 -40.91 52.22 23.01
N SER A 83 -41.65 51.30 22.38
CA SER A 83 -42.46 51.60 21.20
C SER A 83 -43.72 52.40 21.55
N LEU A 84 -44.03 53.40 20.74
CA LEU A 84 -45.27 54.17 20.86
C LEU A 84 -46.45 53.42 20.24
N LYS A 85 -47.67 53.81 20.62
CA LYS A 85 -48.92 53.19 20.14
C LYS A 85 -49.04 53.08 18.60
N TYR A 86 -48.36 53.96 17.86
CA TYR A 86 -48.41 54.01 16.40
C TYR A 86 -47.18 53.41 15.71
N ASP A 87 -46.19 52.92 16.48
CA ASP A 87 -45.05 52.23 15.91
C ASP A 87 -45.46 50.83 15.48
N ASN A 88 -45.25 50.51 14.20
CA ASN A 88 -45.49 49.17 13.69
C ASN A 88 -44.19 48.34 13.72
N ILE A 89 -44.10 47.45 14.70
CA ILE A 89 -42.99 46.51 14.88
C ILE A 89 -43.36 45.06 14.54
N GLU A 90 -44.55 44.82 13.96
CA GLU A 90 -45.08 43.49 13.63
C GLU A 90 -44.12 42.68 12.75
N PHE A 91 -43.41 43.34 11.83
CA PHE A 91 -42.43 42.67 10.99
C PHE A 91 -41.24 42.08 11.77
N LEU A 92 -40.88 42.68 12.91
CA LEU A 92 -39.82 42.17 13.79
C LEU A 92 -40.30 40.94 14.55
N GLU A 93 -41.55 40.95 15.00
CA GLU A 93 -42.23 39.83 15.64
C GLU A 93 -42.41 38.66 14.67
N ASP A 94 -42.87 38.94 13.44
CA ASP A 94 -43.03 37.94 12.38
C ASP A 94 -41.71 37.28 11.99
N PHE A 95 -40.62 38.06 11.93
CA PHE A 95 -39.30 37.51 11.68
C PHE A 95 -38.93 36.49 12.78
N LEU A 96 -39.09 36.85 14.05
CA LEU A 96 -38.82 35.96 15.18
C LEU A 96 -39.71 34.71 15.15
N ASN A 97 -41.03 34.89 15.05
CA ASN A 97 -42.01 33.83 15.23
C ASN A 97 -42.09 32.87 14.04
N GLN A 98 -41.87 33.35 12.81
CA GLN A 98 -42.07 32.54 11.61
C GLN A 98 -40.74 32.16 10.95
N ARG A 99 -39.90 33.17 10.65
CA ARG A 99 -38.74 32.97 9.76
C ARG A 99 -37.63 32.18 10.44
N THR A 100 -37.36 32.46 11.71
CA THR A 100 -36.28 31.78 12.44
C THR A 100 -36.58 30.30 12.68
N ASN A 101 -37.82 30.00 13.09
CA ASN A 101 -38.32 28.63 13.26
C ASN A 101 -38.27 27.83 11.95
N LEU A 102 -38.69 28.45 10.84
CA LEU A 102 -38.62 27.84 9.52
C LEU A 102 -37.17 27.45 9.15
N PHE A 103 -36.18 28.32 9.39
CA PHE A 103 -34.79 28.00 9.08
C PHE A 103 -34.22 26.89 9.97
N GLN A 104 -34.49 26.92 11.28
CA GLN A 104 -34.04 25.86 12.18
C GLN A 104 -34.65 24.50 11.82
N ASN A 105 -35.94 24.46 11.50
CA ASN A 105 -36.63 23.25 11.08
C ASN A 105 -36.06 22.71 9.77
N GLN A 106 -35.82 23.57 8.77
CA GLN A 106 -35.21 23.15 7.51
C GLN A 106 -33.82 22.53 7.71
N ILE A 107 -32.97 23.15 8.54
CA ILE A 107 -31.64 22.60 8.83
C ILE A 107 -31.77 21.25 9.56
N GLN A 108 -32.69 21.15 10.53
CA GLN A 108 -32.93 19.91 11.25
C GLN A 108 -33.43 18.78 10.34
N THR A 109 -34.37 19.06 9.43
CA THR A 109 -34.84 18.08 8.45
C THR A 109 -33.69 17.58 7.57
N ASN A 110 -32.85 18.50 7.09
CA ASN A 110 -31.69 18.14 6.28
C ASN A 110 -30.69 17.29 7.06
N LEU A 111 -30.40 17.64 8.32
CA LEU A 111 -29.55 16.85 9.21
C LEU A 111 -30.12 15.46 9.45
N ASN A 112 -31.42 15.33 9.71
CA ASN A 112 -32.09 14.04 9.93
C ASN A 112 -31.98 13.13 8.72
N TYR A 113 -32.03 13.69 7.52
CA TYR A 113 -31.88 12.94 6.28
C TYR A 113 -30.42 12.52 6.02
N LEU A 114 -29.47 13.41 6.27
CA LEU A 114 -28.06 13.20 5.90
C LEU A 114 -27.27 12.43 6.97
N LYS A 115 -27.46 12.71 8.26
CA LYS A 115 -26.70 12.06 9.36
C LYS A 115 -26.65 10.53 9.29
N PRO A 116 -27.75 9.81 9.01
CA PRO A 116 -27.70 8.35 8.91
C PRO A 116 -26.70 7.83 7.87
N GLY A 117 -26.44 8.61 6.80
CA GLY A 117 -25.44 8.27 5.79
C GLY A 117 -24.02 8.17 6.35
N GLN A 118 -23.68 8.98 7.36
CA GLN A 118 -22.34 8.96 7.96
C GLN A 118 -22.00 7.58 8.53
N GLN A 119 -22.92 7.02 9.32
CA GLN A 119 -22.75 5.69 9.91
C GLN A 119 -22.62 4.60 8.84
N LEU A 120 -23.40 4.69 7.76
CA LEU A 120 -23.31 3.76 6.63
C LEU A 120 -21.93 3.82 5.96
N PHE A 121 -21.42 5.02 5.72
CA PHE A 121 -20.11 5.21 5.07
C PHE A 121 -18.96 4.73 5.97
N ASP A 122 -19.04 4.98 7.28
CA ASP A 122 -18.07 4.48 8.26
C ASP A 122 -18.07 2.94 8.33
N GLN A 123 -19.25 2.33 8.33
CA GLN A 123 -19.40 0.86 8.30
C GLN A 123 -18.83 0.25 7.02
N MET A 124 -19.05 0.90 5.87
CA MET A 124 -18.47 0.45 4.61
C MET A 124 -16.94 0.56 4.64
N LEU A 125 -16.37 1.69 5.08
CA LEU A 125 -14.92 1.84 5.21
C LEU A 125 -14.31 0.80 6.16
N GLY A 126 -14.98 0.53 7.29
CA GLY A 126 -14.59 -0.53 8.22
C GLY A 126 -14.62 -1.92 7.57
N SER A 127 -15.64 -2.20 6.77
CA SER A 127 -15.78 -3.46 6.03
C SER A 127 -14.68 -3.62 4.97
N ILE A 128 -14.41 -2.56 4.20
CA ILE A 128 -13.32 -2.56 3.20
C ILE A 128 -11.98 -2.80 3.88
N ARG A 129 -11.70 -2.09 4.99
CA ARG A 129 -10.46 -2.27 5.77
C ARG A 129 -10.32 -3.70 6.26
N GLY A 130 -11.38 -4.26 6.87
CA GLY A 130 -11.38 -5.64 7.35
C GLY A 130 -11.13 -6.66 6.25
N ILE A 131 -11.73 -6.48 5.07
CA ILE A 131 -11.46 -7.36 3.91
C ILE A 131 -9.98 -7.25 3.51
N VAL A 132 -9.46 -6.04 3.31
CA VAL A 132 -8.06 -5.84 2.87
C VAL A 132 -7.06 -6.42 3.89
N GLU A 133 -7.30 -6.23 5.19
CA GLU A 133 -6.45 -6.77 6.25
C GLU A 133 -6.44 -8.30 6.27
N ILE A 134 -7.61 -8.94 6.13
CA ILE A 134 -7.71 -10.41 6.03
C ILE A 134 -6.95 -10.91 4.79
N ASP A 135 -7.21 -10.31 3.64
CA ASP A 135 -6.64 -10.68 2.36
C ASP A 135 -5.10 -10.48 2.32
N GLN A 136 -4.57 -9.49 3.04
CA GLN A 136 -3.13 -9.28 3.22
C GLN A 136 -2.54 -10.33 4.15
N ALA A 137 -3.17 -10.57 5.30
CA ALA A 137 -2.70 -11.57 6.27
C ALA A 137 -2.66 -12.99 5.67
N GLU A 138 -3.61 -13.34 4.81
CA GLU A 138 -3.60 -14.63 4.10
C GLU A 138 -2.45 -14.74 3.09
N ARG A 139 -2.19 -13.69 2.32
CA ARG A 139 -1.06 -13.64 1.38
C ARG A 139 0.28 -13.72 2.09
N ASP A 140 0.44 -13.00 3.19
CA ASP A 140 1.68 -13.01 3.97
C ASP A 140 1.96 -14.40 4.55
N ARG A 141 0.92 -15.08 5.08
CA ARG A 141 1.04 -16.48 5.55
C ARG A 141 1.38 -17.44 4.42
N ALA A 142 0.78 -17.27 3.24
CA ALA A 142 1.06 -18.10 2.07
C ALA A 142 2.51 -17.92 1.58
N LEU A 143 2.99 -16.67 1.52
CA LEU A 143 4.36 -16.34 1.17
C LEU A 143 5.36 -16.91 2.20
N GLU A 144 5.11 -16.74 3.49
CA GLU A 144 5.94 -17.28 4.55
C GLU A 144 6.03 -18.81 4.48
N LYS A 145 4.90 -19.49 4.19
CA LYS A 145 4.88 -20.94 3.97
C LYS A 145 5.72 -21.33 2.74
N ALA A 146 5.54 -20.65 1.62
CA ALA A 146 6.30 -20.92 0.40
C ALA A 146 7.82 -20.74 0.60
N LEU A 147 8.23 -19.70 1.33
CA LEU A 147 9.63 -19.47 1.68
C LEU A 147 10.18 -20.58 2.58
N ARG A 148 9.43 -21.00 3.62
CA ARG A 148 9.81 -22.12 4.49
C ARG A 148 9.95 -23.43 3.73
N ASP A 149 9.04 -23.71 2.80
CA ASP A 149 9.07 -24.94 2.00
C ASP A 149 10.26 -24.94 1.03
N LYS A 150 10.58 -23.78 0.43
CA LYS A 150 11.78 -23.60 -0.38
C LYS A 150 13.06 -23.81 0.43
N GLU A 151 13.16 -23.22 1.62
CA GLU A 151 14.32 -23.37 2.50
C GLU A 151 14.54 -24.84 2.90
N LYS A 152 13.48 -25.56 3.24
CA LYS A 152 13.55 -27.00 3.52
C LYS A 152 14.01 -27.80 2.31
N ALA A 153 13.54 -27.47 1.12
CA ALA A 153 13.96 -28.13 -0.11
C ALA A 153 15.45 -27.87 -0.41
N ASP A 154 15.92 -26.64 -0.23
CA ASP A 154 17.32 -26.26 -0.41
C ASP A 154 18.22 -26.97 0.62
N GLN A 155 17.81 -27.03 1.90
CA GLN A 155 18.50 -27.78 2.95
C GLN A 155 18.55 -29.30 2.66
N ALA A 156 17.46 -29.87 2.14
CA ALA A 156 17.42 -31.29 1.76
C ALA A 156 18.38 -31.58 0.59
N ARG A 157 18.43 -30.67 -0.40
CA ARG A 157 19.35 -30.74 -1.53
C ARG A 157 20.80 -30.63 -1.08
N GLU A 158 21.12 -29.70 -0.19
CA GLU A 158 22.46 -29.53 0.38
C GLU A 158 22.92 -30.80 1.13
N LYS A 159 22.10 -31.32 2.04
CA LYS A 159 22.39 -32.59 2.75
C LYS A 159 22.59 -33.76 1.79
N SER A 160 21.84 -33.81 0.68
CA SER A 160 22.02 -34.85 -0.34
C SER A 160 23.36 -34.72 -1.06
N LEU A 161 23.80 -33.49 -1.33
CA LEU A 161 25.08 -33.18 -1.96
C LEU A 161 26.24 -33.52 -1.02
N GLU A 162 26.16 -33.15 0.27
CA GLU A 162 27.16 -33.49 1.28
C GLU A 162 27.38 -35.01 1.37
N ARG A 163 26.27 -35.77 1.45
CA ARG A 163 26.33 -37.25 1.47
C ARG A 163 26.99 -37.81 0.22
N TRP A 164 26.68 -37.25 -0.94
CA TRP A 164 27.29 -37.65 -2.21
C TRP A 164 28.80 -37.37 -2.22
N ILE A 165 29.23 -36.16 -1.86
CA ILE A 165 30.66 -35.78 -1.78
C ILE A 165 31.40 -36.72 -0.82
N ALA A 166 30.85 -36.97 0.38
CA ALA A 166 31.45 -37.88 1.35
C ALA A 166 31.57 -39.31 0.79
N SER A 167 30.56 -39.81 0.08
CA SER A 167 30.59 -41.15 -0.51
C SER A 167 31.66 -41.31 -1.61
N VAL A 168 31.84 -40.31 -2.48
CA VAL A 168 32.89 -40.30 -3.51
C VAL A 168 34.27 -40.15 -2.88
N GLY A 169 34.39 -39.32 -1.84
CA GLY A 169 35.65 -39.12 -1.09
C GLY A 169 36.13 -40.38 -0.36
N ILE A 170 35.22 -41.17 0.23
CA ILE A 170 35.56 -42.46 0.86
C ILE A 170 35.93 -43.51 -0.20
N GLY A 171 35.29 -43.49 -1.37
CA GLY A 171 35.60 -44.39 -2.49
C GLY A 171 36.98 -44.18 -3.14
N LEU A 172 37.61 -43.01 -2.96
CA LEU A 172 38.95 -42.69 -3.45
C LEU A 172 40.02 -42.64 -2.34
N GLY A 173 39.61 -42.68 -1.06
CA GLY A 173 40.48 -42.40 0.10
C GLY A 173 40.96 -43.59 0.92
N VAL A 174 40.56 -44.83 0.60
CA VAL A 174 40.97 -46.04 1.36
C VAL A 174 41.64 -47.11 0.47
N SER A 175 42.27 -46.70 -0.63
CA SER A 175 43.30 -47.52 -1.27
C SER A 175 44.57 -46.71 -1.40
N GLY A 176 45.55 -46.98 -0.54
CA GLY A 176 46.92 -46.71 -0.93
C GLY A 176 47.21 -47.43 -2.26
N ILE A 177 47.93 -46.74 -3.14
CA ILE A 177 49.03 -47.20 -4.01
C ILE A 177 48.99 -46.43 -5.33
N SER A 178 50.05 -45.64 -5.58
CA SER A 178 50.74 -45.35 -6.84
C SER A 178 49.95 -45.05 -8.14
N SER A 179 50.46 -44.04 -8.86
CA SER A 179 50.09 -43.60 -10.21
C SER A 179 49.68 -44.70 -11.19
N GLN A 180 48.44 -44.62 -11.68
CA GLN A 180 48.02 -44.80 -13.09
C GLN A 180 46.48 -44.83 -13.16
N THR A 181 45.85 -43.78 -13.69
CA THR A 181 44.44 -43.87 -14.11
C THR A 181 44.38 -44.10 -15.61
N ASP A 182 44.18 -45.37 -15.98
CA ASP A 182 43.62 -45.73 -17.28
C ASP A 182 42.19 -45.17 -17.40
N ALA A 183 41.83 -44.70 -18.60
CA ALA A 183 40.61 -43.96 -18.94
C ALA A 183 39.27 -44.75 -18.82
N LYS A 184 39.20 -45.80 -17.99
CA LYS A 184 38.01 -46.63 -17.80
C LYS A 184 36.91 -46.09 -16.87
N PRO A 185 37.15 -45.22 -15.86
CA PRO A 185 36.07 -44.82 -14.96
C PRO A 185 35.09 -43.82 -15.60
N LEU A 186 35.49 -43.06 -16.62
CA LEU A 186 34.62 -42.12 -17.32
C LEU A 186 33.57 -42.81 -18.21
N GLU A 187 33.91 -43.92 -18.87
CA GLU A 187 32.97 -44.68 -19.71
C GLU A 187 31.85 -45.32 -18.87
N ALA A 188 32.18 -45.84 -17.67
CA ALA A 188 31.20 -46.38 -16.74
C ALA A 188 30.22 -45.31 -16.20
N ILE A 189 30.66 -44.06 -16.14
CA ILE A 189 29.86 -42.91 -15.69
C ILE A 189 28.90 -42.45 -16.81
N LEU A 190 29.35 -42.40 -18.07
CA LEU A 190 28.49 -42.01 -19.20
C LEU A 190 27.36 -43.02 -19.46
N ILE A 191 27.65 -44.33 -19.36
CA ILE A 191 26.65 -45.39 -19.59
C ILE A 191 25.56 -45.40 -18.50
N LYS A 192 25.90 -45.04 -17.25
CA LYS A 192 24.92 -44.94 -16.16
C LYS A 192 24.02 -43.71 -16.24
N LEU A 193 24.51 -42.61 -16.82
CA LEU A 193 23.77 -41.35 -16.92
C LEU A 193 22.89 -41.28 -18.19
N ASN A 194 23.24 -42.02 -19.26
CA ASN A 194 22.42 -42.08 -20.48
C ASN A 194 22.71 -43.37 -21.30
N PRO A 195 21.84 -44.40 -21.28
CA PRO A 195 22.15 -45.72 -21.82
C PRO A 195 22.16 -45.85 -23.36
N ASN A 196 21.87 -44.80 -24.12
CA ASN A 196 21.71 -44.87 -25.60
C ASN A 196 22.78 -44.16 -26.44
N VAL A 197 23.98 -43.89 -25.89
CA VAL A 197 25.07 -43.27 -26.69
C VAL A 197 26.05 -44.34 -27.19
N LEU A 198 25.94 -44.70 -28.47
CA LEU A 198 26.97 -45.40 -29.23
C LEU A 198 28.18 -44.47 -29.39
N ILE A 199 29.32 -44.86 -28.82
CA ILE A 199 30.59 -44.13 -28.97
C ILE A 199 31.12 -44.38 -30.38
N GLU A 200 30.80 -43.48 -31.31
CA GLU A 200 31.48 -43.40 -32.59
C GLU A 200 32.92 -42.90 -32.36
N LYS A 201 33.90 -43.62 -32.91
CA LYS A 201 35.34 -43.32 -32.80
C LYS A 201 35.61 -41.86 -33.18
N CYS A 202 36.10 -41.08 -32.24
CA CYS A 202 36.53 -39.71 -32.48
C CYS A 202 37.77 -39.69 -33.40
N PRO A 203 37.73 -39.05 -34.59
CA PRO A 203 38.92 -38.83 -35.39
C PRO A 203 39.71 -37.64 -34.81
N ARG A 204 41.03 -37.82 -34.83
CA ARG A 204 42.06 -36.85 -34.41
C ARG A 204 41.92 -35.56 -35.23
N ALA A 205 41.64 -34.44 -34.58
CA ALA A 205 41.60 -33.10 -35.18
C ALA A 205 42.35 -32.08 -34.30
N GLU A 206 42.90 -31.08 -34.98
CA GLU A 206 44.07 -30.29 -34.65
C GLU A 206 43.87 -29.17 -33.61
N LEU A 207 45.00 -28.60 -33.20
CA LEU A 207 45.20 -27.53 -32.22
C LEU A 207 44.54 -26.17 -32.62
N GLN A 208 43.75 -25.61 -31.69
CA GLN A 208 43.37 -24.18 -31.48
C GLN A 208 42.43 -23.42 -32.47
N PRO A 209 41.64 -22.40 -32.01
CA PRO A 209 41.55 -21.83 -30.65
C PRO A 209 40.12 -21.58 -30.10
N CYS A 210 39.79 -22.17 -28.95
CA CYS A 210 38.69 -21.72 -28.07
C CYS A 210 39.18 -20.83 -26.90
N LEU A 211 40.40 -20.30 -26.97
CA LEU A 211 41.05 -19.53 -25.88
C LEU A 211 41.21 -18.03 -26.17
N THR A 212 40.33 -17.41 -26.96
CA THR A 212 40.36 -15.94 -27.17
C THR A 212 39.22 -15.20 -26.47
N TYR A 213 38.36 -15.88 -25.69
CA TYR A 213 37.22 -15.26 -25.03
C TYR A 213 37.33 -15.28 -23.50
N THR A 214 38.34 -14.61 -22.90
CA THR A 214 38.24 -14.30 -21.45
C THR A 214 39.17 -13.19 -20.91
N PHE A 215 40.16 -12.67 -21.64
CA PHE A 215 41.06 -11.68 -21.03
C PHE A 215 40.46 -10.26 -20.99
N TRP A 216 39.92 -9.79 -22.12
CA TRP A 216 39.38 -8.42 -22.23
C TRP A 216 38.12 -8.19 -21.39
N PHE A 217 37.27 -9.21 -21.23
CA PHE A 217 36.04 -9.11 -20.44
C PHE A 217 36.33 -8.99 -18.94
N VAL A 218 37.32 -9.74 -18.44
CA VAL A 218 37.78 -9.66 -17.06
C VAL A 218 38.53 -8.34 -16.81
N LEU A 219 39.38 -7.91 -17.75
CA LEU A 219 40.09 -6.64 -17.64
C LEU A 219 39.14 -5.44 -17.60
N PHE A 220 38.06 -5.45 -18.41
CA PHE A 220 37.03 -4.40 -18.38
C PHE A 220 36.31 -4.32 -17.03
N HIS A 221 35.93 -5.46 -16.44
CA HIS A 221 35.23 -5.47 -15.15
C HIS A 221 36.13 -5.06 -13.97
N VAL A 222 37.40 -5.44 -14.00
CA VAL A 222 38.38 -5.02 -12.98
C VAL A 222 38.64 -3.50 -13.06
N LEU A 223 38.78 -2.94 -14.27
CA LEU A 223 39.02 -1.50 -14.44
C LEU A 223 37.80 -0.64 -14.07
N VAL A 224 36.58 -1.07 -14.42
CA VAL A 224 35.34 -0.36 -14.03
C VAL A 224 35.11 -0.44 -12.52
N GLY A 225 35.37 -1.60 -11.90
CA GLY A 225 35.22 -1.78 -10.45
C GLY A 225 36.19 -0.93 -9.62
N VAL A 226 37.46 -0.85 -10.02
CA VAL A 226 38.47 -0.03 -9.33
C VAL A 226 38.21 1.47 -9.53
N GLY A 227 37.74 1.87 -10.73
CA GLY A 227 37.40 3.27 -11.02
C GLY A 227 36.22 3.79 -10.18
N PHE A 228 35.14 3.03 -10.06
CA PHE A 228 33.98 3.43 -9.25
C PHE A 228 34.29 3.46 -7.74
N GLY A 229 35.10 2.53 -7.25
CA GLY A 229 35.55 2.49 -5.85
C GLY A 229 36.41 3.70 -5.46
N ALA A 230 37.32 4.14 -6.34
CA ALA A 230 38.16 5.30 -6.08
C ALA A 230 37.39 6.62 -6.07
N VAL A 231 36.41 6.79 -6.98
CA VAL A 231 35.56 7.99 -7.04
C VAL A 231 34.65 8.11 -5.82
N THR A 232 34.06 7.00 -5.37
CA THR A 232 33.22 6.99 -4.16
C THR A 232 34.03 7.27 -2.89
N ALA A 233 35.24 6.71 -2.75
CA ALA A 233 36.13 7.00 -1.63
C ALA A 233 36.59 8.47 -1.60
N LEU A 234 36.84 9.09 -2.77
CA LEU A 234 37.28 10.48 -2.86
C LEU A 234 36.15 11.49 -2.57
N ILE A 235 34.91 11.14 -2.93
CA ILE A 235 33.71 11.92 -2.57
C ILE A 235 33.43 11.83 -1.07
N LEU A 236 33.46 10.63 -0.47
CA LEU A 236 33.27 10.43 0.97
C LEU A 236 34.37 11.11 1.81
N GLY A 237 35.63 11.03 1.37
CA GLY A 237 36.74 11.71 2.02
C GLY A 237 36.62 13.24 2.00
N ARG A 238 36.13 13.84 0.90
CA ARG A 238 35.87 15.29 0.83
C ARG A 238 34.68 15.76 1.68
N ILE A 239 33.65 14.92 1.83
CA ILE A 239 32.49 15.22 2.67
C ILE A 239 32.89 15.22 4.15
N MET A 240 33.68 14.24 4.57
CA MET A 240 34.19 14.16 5.95
C MET A 240 35.14 15.32 6.30
N HIS A 241 35.98 15.77 5.37
CA HIS A 241 36.92 16.88 5.62
C HIS A 241 36.23 18.27 5.66
N ARG A 242 35.02 18.40 5.09
CA ARG A 242 34.21 19.63 5.15
C ARG A 242 33.28 19.73 6.36
N GLY A 243 33.05 18.63 7.09
CA GLY A 243 32.18 18.59 8.27
C GLY A 243 32.87 18.78 9.63
N GLY A 244 34.21 18.87 9.66
CA GLY A 244 35.00 18.92 10.91
C GLY A 244 35.39 20.31 11.41
N GLY A 245 34.99 21.39 10.73
CA GLY A 245 35.37 22.76 11.07
C GLY A 245 34.23 23.59 11.65
N ASN A 246 33.74 23.22 12.84
CA ASN A 246 33.17 24.14 13.83
C ASN A 246 32.70 23.36 15.06
N ARG A 247 33.53 23.40 16.10
CA ARG A 247 33.14 23.31 17.50
C ARG A 247 34.32 23.85 18.33
N GLU A 248 34.26 25.16 18.56
CA GLU A 248 34.70 25.73 19.85
C GLU A 248 33.83 25.15 20.98
#